data_AF-A0A957FGI0-F1
#
_entry.id   AF-A0A957FGI0-F1
#
_cell.length_a   1.000
_cell.length_b   1.000
_cell.length_c   1.000
_cell.angle_alpha   90.00
_cell.angle_beta   90.00
_cell.angle_gamma   90.00
#
_symmetry.space_group_name_H-M   'P 1'
#
loop_
_entity.id
_entity.type
_entity.pdbx_description
1 polymer ?
#
loop_
_entity_poly.entity_id
_entity_poly.type
_entity_poly.pdbx_seq_one_letter_code
_entity_poly.pdbx_strand_id
1 'polypeptide(L)' 'VEGSRADGSITMFNQKLDPVARWEFKQAWPMKVTGPSVKADSNEIGIEELTLAHEYIERVSI' A
#
# COMPACT_ATOMS: atom_id res chain seq x y z
N VAL A 1 -16.79 -4.07 14.45
CA VAL A 1 -15.61 -3.57 13.72
C VAL A 1 -14.85 -4.70 12.99
N GLU A 2 -15.27 -5.97 13.12
CA GLU A 2 -14.66 -7.13 12.44
C GLU A 2 -14.68 -7.11 10.90
N GLY A 3 -15.41 -6.20 10.25
CA GLY A 3 -15.52 -6.16 8.78
C GLY A 3 -14.53 -5.25 8.04
N SER A 4 -13.66 -4.52 8.74
CA SER A 4 -12.80 -3.50 8.10
C SER A 4 -11.36 -3.95 7.84
N ARG A 5 -11.04 -5.23 8.07
CA ARG A 5 -9.76 -5.83 7.69
C ARG A 5 -9.80 -6.31 6.25
N ALA A 6 -8.73 -6.07 5.51
CA ALA A 6 -8.61 -6.47 4.12
C ALA A 6 -7.32 -7.25 3.87
N ASP A 7 -7.41 -8.27 3.03
CA ASP A 7 -6.26 -8.90 2.41
C ASP A 7 -5.84 -8.08 1.18
N GLY A 8 -4.58 -8.18 0.78
CA GLY A 8 -4.11 -7.52 -0.44
C GLY A 8 -2.80 -8.06 -0.96
N SER A 9 -2.38 -7.56 -2.11
CA SER A 9 -1.14 -7.99 -2.77
C SER A 9 -0.38 -6.84 -3.38
N ILE A 10 0.95 -6.92 -3.35
CA ILE A 10 1.86 -6.01 -4.03
C ILE A 10 2.53 -6.81 -5.14
N THR A 11 2.37 -6.39 -6.40
CA THR A 11 2.98 -7.08 -7.56
C THR A 11 3.99 -6.16 -8.22
N MET A 12 5.22 -6.63 -8.36
CA MET A 12 6.27 -5.96 -9.11
C MET A 12 6.25 -6.44 -10.56
N PHE A 13 6.33 -5.50 -11.50
CA PHE A 13 6.34 -5.76 -12.94
C PHE A 13 7.68 -5.35 -13.56
N ASN A 14 8.09 -6.03 -14.63
CA ASN A 14 9.23 -5.62 -15.44
C ASN A 14 8.82 -4.55 -16.49
N GLN A 15 9.77 -4.12 -17.32
CA GLN A 15 9.52 -3.12 -18.39
C GLN A 15 8.56 -3.60 -19.49
N LYS A 16 8.35 -4.91 -19.61
CA LYS A 16 7.39 -5.53 -20.54
C LYS A 16 6.00 -5.73 -19.90
N LEU A 17 5.82 -5.27 -18.66
CA LEU A 17 4.62 -5.48 -17.85
C LEU A 17 4.36 -6.96 -17.48
N ASP A 18 5.40 -7.80 -17.50
CA ASP A 18 5.30 -9.14 -16.91
C ASP A 18 5.53 -9.05 -15.39
N PRO A 19 4.72 -9.75 -14.57
CA PRO A 19 5.00 -9.84 -13.15
C PRO A 19 6.35 -10.53 -12.93
N VAL A 20 7.10 -10.08 -11.92
CA VAL A 20 8.42 -10.66 -11.54
C VAL A 20 8.51 -11.02 -10.05
N ALA A 21 7.66 -10.43 -9.22
CA ALA A 21 7.50 -10.80 -7.81
C ALA A 21 6.11 -10.40 -7.34
N ARG A 22 5.58 -11.14 -6.36
CA ARG A 22 4.33 -10.81 -5.70
C ARG A 22 4.46 -11.06 -4.21
N TRP A 23 3.94 -10.12 -3.43
CA TRP A 23 3.75 -10.27 -2.00
C TRP A 23 2.26 -10.27 -1.70
N GLU A 24 1.83 -11.12 -0.79
CA GLU A 24 0.46 -11.14 -0.30
C GLU A 24 0.48 -10.86 1.20
N PHE A 25 -0.37 -9.94 1.64
CA PHE A 25 -0.56 -9.62 3.05
C PHE A 25 -1.98 -9.94 3.49
N LYS A 26 -2.12 -10.32 4.76
CA LYS A 26 -3.39 -10.77 5.35
C LYS A 26 -3.84 -9.87 6.49
N GLN A 27 -5.15 -9.71 6.60
CA GLN A 27 -5.81 -9.02 7.71
C GLN A 27 -5.28 -7.60 7.97
N ALA A 28 -5.00 -6.84 6.90
CA ALA A 28 -4.50 -5.47 7.02
C ALA A 28 -5.56 -4.52 7.60
N TRP A 29 -5.11 -3.62 8.46
CA TRP A 29 -5.89 -2.61 9.14
C TRP A 29 -5.31 -1.21 8.89
N PRO A 30 -6.12 -0.22 8.48
CA PRO A 30 -5.66 1.15 8.31
C PRO A 30 -5.42 1.82 9.66
N MET A 31 -4.15 2.06 9.99
CA MET A 31 -3.75 2.66 11.26
C MET A 31 -3.74 4.18 11.23
N LYS A 32 -3.34 4.76 10.09
CA LYS A 32 -3.19 6.22 9.95
C LYS A 32 -3.39 6.63 8.50
N VAL A 33 -4.07 7.75 8.31
CA VAL A 33 -4.17 8.46 7.03
C VAL A 33 -3.59 9.85 7.23
N THR A 34 -2.63 10.25 6.40
CA THR A 34 -2.08 11.60 6.37
C THR A 34 -2.36 12.20 5.01
N GLY A 35 -3.09 13.33 4.99
CA GLY A 35 -3.37 14.07 3.77
C GLY A 35 -2.19 14.95 3.32
N PRO A 36 -2.28 15.54 2.12
CA PRO A 36 -1.24 16.40 1.61
C PRO A 36 -1.12 17.69 2.44
N SER A 37 0.11 18.17 2.66
CA SER A 37 0.31 19.48 3.29
C SER A 37 0.03 20.60 2.29
N VAL A 38 -0.90 21.50 2.63
CA VAL A 38 -1.20 22.66 1.80
C VAL A 38 -0.26 23.80 2.16
N LYS A 39 0.59 24.20 1.23
CA LYS A 39 1.52 25.33 1.36
C LYS A 39 1.37 26.25 0.15
N ALA A 40 1.09 27.52 0.39
CA ALA A 40 0.84 28.49 -0.68
C ALA A 40 2.12 28.93 -1.43
N ASP A 41 3.29 28.69 -0.83
CA ASP A 41 4.62 29.05 -1.33
C ASP A 41 5.38 27.86 -1.95
N SER A 42 4.76 26.68 -2.03
CA SER A 42 5.39 25.44 -2.51
C SER A 42 4.71 24.90 -3.76
N ASN A 43 5.51 24.36 -4.68
CA ASN A 43 5.06 23.64 -5.88
C ASN A 43 5.14 22.10 -5.72
N GLU A 44 5.20 21.63 -4.48
CA GLU A 44 5.23 20.20 -4.17
C GLU A 44 3.93 19.50 -4.57
N ILE A 45 4.04 18.27 -5.05
CA ILE A 45 2.89 17.42 -5.34
C ILE A 45 2.29 16.97 -4.00
N GLY A 46 0.98 17.13 -3.86
CA GLY A 46 0.25 16.59 -2.71
C GLY A 46 0.32 15.07 -2.70
N ILE A 47 0.94 14.51 -1.67
CA ILE A 47 1.01 13.06 -1.45
C ILE A 47 0.11 12.71 -0.28
N GLU A 48 -0.73 11.70 -0.47
CA GLU A 48 -1.46 11.04 0.61
C GLU A 48 -0.69 9.81 1.08
N GLU A 49 -0.65 9.61 2.39
CA GLU A 49 0.00 8.46 3.00
C GLU A 49 -1.01 7.66 3.83
N LEU A 50 -1.09 6.35 3.56
CA LEU A 50 -1.88 5.40 4.33
C LEU A 50 -0.94 4.36 4.96
N THR A 51 -0.91 4.29 6.29
CA THR A 51 -0.17 3.26 7.02
C THR A 51 -1.08 2.09 7.34
N LEU A 52 -0.70 0.89 6.90
CA LEU A 52 -1.40 -0.36 7.19
C LEU A 52 -0.61 -1.19 8.20
N ALA A 53 -1.27 -1.68 9.24
CA ALA A 53 -0.76 -2.79 10.05
C ALA A 53 -1.34 -4.08 9.49
N HIS A 54 -0.51 -5.09 9.23
CA HIS A 54 -0.94 -6.39 8.75
C HIS A 54 -0.40 -7.49 9.66
N GLU A 55 -1.09 -8.62 9.73
CA GLU A 55 -0.70 -9.71 10.64
C GLU A 55 0.31 -10.65 10.00
N TYR A 56 0.30 -10.74 8.67
CA TYR A 56 1.17 -11.62 7.91
C TYR A 56 1.44 -11.04 6.54
N ILE A 57 2.68 -11.20 6.05
CA ILE A 57 3.06 -10.91 4.67
C ILE A 57 4.04 -11.99 4.20
N GLU A 58 3.83 -12.51 3.00
CA GLU A 58 4.73 -13.47 2.38
C GLU A 58 5.00 -13.12 0.92
N ARG A 59 6.14 -13.57 0.41
CA ARG A 59 6.46 -13.52 -1.01
C ARG A 59 6.00 -14.83 -1.64
N VAL A 60 5.05 -14.75 -2.56
CA VAL A 60 4.54 -15.91 -3.29
C VAL A 60 5.30 -16.09 -4.61
N SER A 61 5.43 -17.34 -5.06
CA SER A 61 5.91 -17.63 -6.41
C SER A 61 4.92 -17.10 -7.43
N ILE A 62 5.44 -16.47 -8.48
CA ILE A 62 4.64 -16.00 -9.61
C ILE A 62 4.69 -16.97 -10.78
#